data_AF-A0A1C3EI45-F1
#
_entry.id   AF-A0A1C3EI45-F1
#
_cell.length_a   1.000
_cell.length_b   1.000
_cell.length_c   1.000
_cell.angle_alpha   90.00
_cell.angle_beta   90.00
_cell.angle_gamma   90.00
#
_symmetry.space_group_name_H-M   'P 1'
#
loop_
_entity.id
_entity.type
_entity.pdbx_description
1 polymer ?
#
loop_
_entity_poly.entity_id
_entity_poly.type
_entity_poly.pdbx_seq_one_letter_code
_entity_poly.pdbx_strand_id
1 'polypeptide(L)'
;MKYFYERKEQENTVEIEIKTGAFYLLIVLIAGWVGLSFVSDSSEIGATVLPLIAAFVVVRFIALWKVQKEVLVAMSKKTLVTRGSKFSFANPLTYIIDKTEKE
;
A
#
# COMPACT_ATOMS: atom_id res chain seq x y z
N MET A 1 -1.59 0.40 11.79
CA MET A 1 -1.34 1.40 10.72
C MET A 1 0.11 1.41 10.24
N LYS A 2 1.12 1.51 11.14
CA LYS A 2 2.56 1.60 10.78
C LYS A 2 3.10 0.54 9.81
N TYR A 3 2.45 -0.61 9.69
CA TYR A 3 2.80 -1.67 8.74
C TYR A 3 2.43 -1.34 7.28
N PHE A 4 1.39 -0.54 7.05
CA PHE A 4 0.90 -0.19 5.71
C PHE A 4 1.36 1.20 5.28
N TYR A 5 1.40 2.13 6.23
CA TYR A 5 1.88 3.48 6.01
C TYR A 5 2.34 4.12 7.32
N GLU A 6 3.16 5.15 7.20
CA GLU A 6 3.55 6.03 8.30
C GLU A 6 3.18 7.46 7.92
N ARG A 7 2.47 8.14 8.81
CA ARG A 7 2.08 9.55 8.64
C ARG A 7 2.88 10.39 9.63
N LYS A 8 3.60 11.38 9.13
CA LYS A 8 4.34 12.36 9.92
C LYS A 8 3.73 13.72 9.66
N GLU A 9 3.33 14.39 10.72
CA GLU A 9 2.77 15.72 10.65
C GLU A 9 3.84 16.74 10.99
N GLN A 10 4.09 17.67 10.09
CA GLN A 10 4.98 18.81 10.28
C GLN A 10 4.14 20.10 10.29
N GLU A 11 4.77 21.22 10.62
CA GLU A 11 4.11 22.52 10.72
C GLU A 11 3.37 22.88 9.42
N ASN A 12 4.06 22.80 8.28
CA ASN A 12 3.52 23.20 6.97
C ASN A 12 3.25 22.03 6.03
N THR A 13 3.61 20.80 6.40
CA THR A 13 3.45 19.64 5.51
C THR A 13 2.91 18.42 6.25
N VAL A 14 2.26 17.54 5.50
CA VAL A 14 1.95 16.18 5.94
C VAL A 14 2.71 15.22 5.05
N GLU A 15 3.56 14.41 5.66
CA GLU A 15 4.32 13.37 4.98
C GLU A 15 3.67 12.01 5.23
N ILE A 16 3.41 11.27 4.17
CA ILE A 16 2.77 9.96 4.18
C ILE A 16 3.68 9.00 3.43
N GLU A 17 4.37 8.16 4.17
CA GLU A 17 5.21 7.09 3.63
C GLU A 17 4.39 5.80 3.52
N ILE A 18 4.29 5.23 2.32
CA ILE A 18 3.65 3.94 2.08
C ILE A 18 4.69 2.83 2.24
N LYS A 19 4.47 1.92 3.18
CA LYS A 19 5.44 0.85 3.48
C LYS A 19 5.41 -0.22 2.38
N THR A 20 6.57 -0.45 1.79
CA THR A 20 6.81 -1.41 0.70
C THR A 20 6.61 -2.87 1.15
N GLY A 21 6.85 -3.17 2.43
CA GLY A 21 6.75 -4.53 2.98
C GLY A 21 5.38 -5.17 2.83
N ALA A 22 4.29 -4.42 3.04
CA ALA A 22 2.94 -4.95 2.86
C ALA A 22 2.62 -5.32 1.40
N PHE A 23 3.26 -4.65 0.43
CA PHE A 23 3.13 -4.99 -0.98
C PHE A 23 3.93 -6.24 -1.34
N TYR A 24 5.15 -6.37 -0.85
CA TYR A 24 5.95 -7.58 -1.06
C TYR A 24 5.35 -8.81 -0.38
N LEU A 25 4.73 -8.65 0.79
CA LEU A 25 3.98 -9.74 1.42
C LEU A 25 2.85 -10.25 0.51
N LEU A 26 2.12 -9.34 -0.15
CA LEU A 26 1.10 -9.73 -1.13
C LEU A 26 1.71 -10.50 -2.32
N ILE A 27 2.85 -10.04 -2.85
CA ILE A 27 3.55 -10.74 -3.93
C ILE A 27 3.95 -12.15 -3.49
N VAL A 28 4.52 -12.30 -2.28
CA VAL A 28 4.91 -13.62 -1.75
C VAL A 28 3.71 -14.53 -1.58
N LEU A 29 2.57 -14.02 -1.08
CA LEU A 29 1.34 -14.80 -0.96
C LEU A 29 0.82 -15.28 -2.33
N ILE A 30 0.84 -14.40 -3.34
CA ILE A 30 0.42 -14.76 -4.70
C ILE A 30 1.39 -15.76 -5.32
N ALA A 31 2.70 -15.53 -5.24
CA ALA A 31 3.71 -16.42 -5.78
C ALA A 31 3.69 -17.80 -5.09
N GLY A 32 3.50 -17.84 -3.77
CA GLY A 32 3.35 -19.07 -3.01
C GLY A 32 2.08 -19.82 -3.40
N TRP A 33 0.95 -19.12 -3.59
CA TRP A 33 -0.28 -19.74 -4.09
C TRP A 33 -0.09 -20.34 -5.49
N VAL A 34 0.47 -19.57 -6.43
CA VAL A 34 0.76 -20.05 -7.78
C VAL A 34 1.69 -21.26 -7.74
N GLY A 35 2.77 -21.21 -6.96
CA GLY A 35 3.71 -22.33 -6.82
C GLY A 35 3.05 -23.59 -6.25
N LEU A 36 2.19 -23.45 -5.23
CA LEU A 36 1.42 -24.56 -4.69
C LEU A 36 0.45 -25.15 -5.72
N SER A 37 -0.24 -24.30 -6.49
CA SER A 37 -1.15 -24.74 -7.55
C SER A 37 -0.46 -25.52 -8.68
N PHE A 38 0.84 -25.30 -8.91
CA PHE A 38 1.61 -26.08 -9.89
C PHE A 38 2.14 -27.41 -9.33
N VAL A 39 2.45 -27.47 -8.03
CA VAL A 39 3.02 -28.68 -7.40
C VAL A 39 1.94 -29.66 -6.97
N SER A 40 0.80 -29.14 -6.53
CA SER A 40 -0.33 -29.94 -6.11
C SER A 40 -1.38 -29.95 -7.23
N ASP A 41 -1.48 -31.06 -7.95
CA ASP A 41 -2.54 -31.35 -8.94
C ASP A 41 -3.97 -31.28 -8.32
N SER A 42 -4.07 -31.05 -7.01
CA SER A 42 -5.31 -30.87 -6.28
C SER A 42 -5.81 -29.42 -6.35
N SER A 43 -6.99 -29.25 -6.95
CA SER A 43 -7.77 -27.99 -6.94
C SER A 43 -8.17 -27.52 -5.52
N GLU A 44 -8.12 -28.39 -4.52
CA GLU A 44 -8.58 -28.14 -3.15
C GLU A 44 -7.67 -27.19 -2.34
N ILE A 45 -6.34 -27.30 -2.49
CA ILE A 45 -5.38 -26.43 -1.80
C ILE A 45 -5.44 -25.01 -2.36
N GLY A 46 -5.58 -24.88 -3.68
CA GLY A 46 -5.74 -23.59 -4.36
C GLY A 46 -6.99 -22.82 -3.90
N ALA A 47 -8.08 -23.53 -3.61
CA ALA A 47 -9.34 -22.95 -3.16
C ALA A 47 -9.31 -22.38 -1.73
N THR A 48 -8.42 -22.91 -0.86
CA THR A 48 -8.34 -22.48 0.55
C THR A 48 -7.47 -21.24 0.74
N VAL A 49 -6.44 -21.06 -0.08
CA VAL A 49 -5.50 -19.93 0.02
C VAL A 49 -6.07 -18.63 -0.58
N LEU A 50 -6.91 -18.73 -1.61
CA LEU A 50 -7.53 -17.56 -2.25
C LEU A 50 -8.34 -16.68 -1.27
N PRO A 51 -9.22 -17.22 -0.42
CA PRO A 51 -9.90 -16.44 0.62
C PRO A 51 -8.95 -15.68 1.55
N LEU A 52 -7.81 -16.27 1.90
CA LEU A 52 -6.80 -15.62 2.74
C LEU A 52 -6.16 -14.42 2.02
N ILE A 53 -5.80 -14.58 0.75
CA ILE A 53 -5.27 -13.50 -0.09
C ILE A 53 -6.32 -12.38 -0.23
N ALA A 54 -7.57 -12.75 -0.51
CA ALA A 54 -8.67 -11.80 -0.62
C ALA A 54 -8.88 -11.00 0.68
N ALA A 55 -8.89 -11.68 1.83
CA ALA A 55 -8.99 -11.03 3.13
C ALA A 55 -7.82 -10.06 3.37
N PHE A 56 -6.59 -10.46 3.03
CA PHE A 56 -5.42 -9.58 3.15
C PHE A 56 -5.53 -8.35 2.24
N VAL A 57 -6.00 -8.51 1.00
CA VAL A 57 -6.24 -7.40 0.06
C VAL A 57 -7.28 -6.43 0.62
N VAL A 58 -8.39 -6.94 1.15
CA VAL A 58 -9.45 -6.11 1.76
C VAL A 58 -8.89 -5.33 2.96
N VAL A 59 -8.18 -5.99 3.87
CA VAL A 59 -7.55 -5.33 5.04
C VAL A 59 -6.57 -4.26 4.58
N ARG A 60 -5.71 -4.55 3.61
CA ARG A 60 -4.74 -3.60 3.05
C ARG A 60 -5.46 -2.40 2.43
N PHE A 61 -6.53 -2.63 1.70
CA PHE A 61 -7.31 -1.58 1.05
C PHE A 61 -7.97 -0.66 2.08
N ILE A 62 -8.64 -1.22 3.09
CA ILE A 62 -9.23 -0.44 4.19
C ILE A 62 -8.17 0.34 4.95
N ALA A 63 -7.03 -0.28 5.26
CA ALA A 63 -5.93 0.37 5.97
C ALA A 63 -5.39 1.60 5.22
N LEU A 64 -5.33 1.53 3.88
CA LEU A 64 -4.84 2.62 3.05
C LEU A 64 -5.93 3.62 2.61
N TRP A 65 -7.21 3.27 2.76
CA TRP A 65 -8.32 4.03 2.21
C TRP A 65 -8.34 5.50 2.64
N LYS A 66 -8.18 5.77 3.95
CA LYS A 66 -8.17 7.14 4.49
C LYS A 66 -7.04 7.97 3.90
N VAL A 67 -5.84 7.40 3.87
CA VAL A 67 -4.63 8.01 3.33
C VAL A 67 -4.76 8.28 1.83
N GLN A 68 -5.30 7.32 1.09
CA GLN A 68 -5.51 7.47 -0.36
C GLN A 68 -6.51 8.60 -0.66
N LYS A 69 -7.56 8.76 0.14
CA LYS A 69 -8.48 9.90 0.03
C LYS A 69 -7.75 11.24 0.27
N GLU A 70 -6.93 11.34 1.31
CA GLU A 70 -6.13 12.54 1.58
C GLU A 70 -5.19 12.87 0.41
N VAL A 71 -4.49 11.87 -0.12
CA VAL A 71 -3.60 12.00 -1.28
C VAL A 71 -4.37 12.44 -2.53
N LEU A 72 -5.56 11.88 -2.80
CA LEU A 72 -6.39 12.27 -3.94
C LEU A 72 -6.87 13.72 -3.84
N VAL A 73 -7.27 14.17 -2.64
CA VAL A 73 -7.67 15.57 -2.42
C VAL A 73 -6.47 16.50 -2.62
N ALA A 74 -5.30 16.17 -2.05
CA ALA A 74 -4.08 16.96 -2.25
C ALA A 74 -3.62 17.00 -3.71
N MET A 75 -3.77 15.89 -4.44
CA MET A 75 -3.50 15.81 -5.87
C MET A 75 -4.44 16.74 -6.65
N SER A 76 -5.74 16.73 -6.33
CA SER A 76 -6.73 17.64 -6.92
C SER A 76 -6.40 19.12 -6.64
N LYS A 77 -5.88 19.43 -5.45
CA LYS A 77 -5.44 20.78 -5.06
C LYS A 77 -4.06 21.16 -5.58
N LYS A 78 -3.36 20.27 -6.30
CA LYS A 78 -1.96 20.45 -6.76
C LYS A 78 -0.97 20.77 -5.62
N THR A 79 -1.28 20.36 -4.39
CA THR A 79 -0.40 20.52 -3.22
C THR A 79 0.37 19.24 -2.88
N LEU A 80 0.28 18.22 -3.74
CA LEU A 80 0.93 16.92 -3.56
C LEU A 80 2.26 16.83 -4.31
N VAL A 81 3.33 16.48 -3.59
CA VAL A 81 4.61 16.05 -4.16
C VAL A 81 4.78 14.56 -3.88
N THR A 82 5.12 13.79 -4.91
CA THR A 82 5.41 12.35 -4.78
C THR A 82 6.91 12.12 -4.87
N ARG A 83 7.47 11.31 -3.96
CA ARG A 83 8.87 10.91 -3.93
C ARG A 83 9.00 9.39 -3.78
N GLY A 84 10.15 8.87 -4.17
CA GLY A 84 10.47 7.45 -4.01
C GLY A 84 9.69 6.53 -4.94
N SER A 85 9.65 5.25 -4.59
CA SER A 85 9.05 4.19 -5.41
C SER A 85 8.27 3.18 -4.57
N LYS A 86 7.18 2.66 -5.16
CA LYS A 86 6.35 1.58 -4.60
C LYS A 86 7.08 0.24 -4.48
N PHE A 87 8.25 0.12 -5.09
CA PHE A 87 9.05 -1.11 -5.16
C PHE A 87 10.41 -0.96 -4.47
N SER A 88 10.71 0.19 -3.85
CA SER A 88 11.97 0.39 -3.16
C SER A 88 11.78 0.35 -1.65
N PHE A 89 12.61 -0.40 -0.95
CA PHE A 89 12.69 -0.36 0.51
C PHE A 89 13.57 0.79 1.01
N ALA A 90 14.60 1.16 0.24
CA ALA A 90 15.52 2.23 0.60
C ALA A 90 14.92 3.62 0.35
N ASN A 91 14.00 3.73 -0.61
CA ASN A 91 13.31 4.97 -0.95
C ASN A 91 11.80 4.68 -1.18
N PRO A 92 11.05 4.39 -0.10
CA PRO A 92 9.65 4.04 -0.19
C PRO A 92 8.81 5.17 -0.79
N LEU A 93 7.68 4.82 -1.40
CA LEU A 93 6.77 5.79 -1.96
C LEU A 93 6.28 6.73 -0.85
N THR A 94 6.61 8.01 -0.98
CA THR A 94 6.31 9.02 0.01
C THR A 94 5.56 10.16 -0.65
N TYR A 95 4.42 10.52 -0.05
CA TYR A 95 3.61 11.64 -0.44
C TYR A 95 3.86 12.79 0.54
N ILE A 96 4.16 13.96 0.01
CA ILE A 96 4.30 15.19 0.79
C ILE A 96 3.17 16.10 0.37
N ILE A 97 2.26 16.39 1.29
CA ILE A 97 1.13 17.29 1.11
C ILE A 97 1.49 18.61 1.74
N ASP A 98 1.53 19.67 0.93
CA ASP A 98 1.68 21.04 1.42
C ASP A 98 0.34 21.51 2.01
N LYS A 99 0.38 22.05 3.24
CA LYS A 99 -0.78 22.64 3.91
C LYS A 99 -0.99 24.10 3.49
N THR A 100 0.01 24.71 2.89
CA THR A 100 -0.07 26.08 2.38
C THR A 100 -0.93 26.05 1.12
N GLU A 101 -2.19 26.45 1.25
CA GLU A 101 -3.07 26.62 0.11
C GLU A 101 -2.44 27.67 -0.79
N LYS A 102 -2.06 27.28 -2.02
CA LYS A 102 -1.70 28.27 -3.04
C LYS A 102 -3.02 28.93 -3.46
N GLU A 103 -3.30 30.11 -2.90
CA GLU A 103 -4.27 31.06 -3.45
C GLU A 103 -3.92 31.41 -4.91
#